data_AF-A0A8S1U1X0-F1
#
_entry.id   AF-A0A8S1U1X0-F1
#
_cell.length_a   1.000
_cell.length_b   1.000
_cell.length_c   1.000
_cell.angle_alpha   90.00
_cell.angle_beta   90.00
_cell.angle_gamma   90.00
#
_symmetry.space_group_name_H-M   'P 1'
#
loop_
_entity.id
_entity.type
_entity.pdbx_description
1 polymer ?
#
loop_
_entity_poly.entity_id
_entity_poly.type
_entity_poly.pdbx_seq_one_letter_code
_entity_poly.pdbx_strand_id
1 'polypeptide(L)'
;MLYANKLFLHAQQMEQIVLELRYAQKLTLMEVVLIIYKIYHLYNQFLIIQTLTSHDTYLNQFKFMCQNVLYFLQWLFYKIHLKKQLKKYYHSMIDGLIEIFNTALLQSVLVNSGGTACQTMVSKCADQTSTTCLYSVEGECVVVGTSCVRKTCDTAATDATRDDDSECSAYQQSCTVARLGACQARAACGAYKSSLQCKFNTSGGKCFWNPTNKTCVDLNCGNIEATTSYDTHNECVAVDSTLACTVRATNAAAVQGCMARGACASYTIEEQCKTNASNGVCVWNTNANLSSPACQDKSCTSAPTSTTTHNDCFAYYNTATVRCTVVATPSNSGGSPTLGGCQQTAACSSYIDKEQCQINANGEPCGWNGTQCADKACSTAPATTDYDDDTKCRAYLSNKCTVSDSGLGCVDIPATCETMTQKQCYYNKAGDPCYWTGTACITKSCDNAPDATATAEECNTYLAGFCEDFAFATDALCKQAISTCTTNGTNCVGITLCSETNTDGGCVNNIQNISSLQSIFNNPNTYLT
;
A
#
# COMPACT_ATOMS: atom_id res chain seq x y z
N MET A 1 12.76 16.11 17.98
CA MET A 1 12.24 15.67 16.66
C MET A 1 13.31 15.58 15.58
N LEU A 2 14.08 16.64 15.27
CA LEU A 2 15.15 16.59 14.24
C LEU A 2 16.23 15.52 14.50
N TYR A 3 16.67 15.34 15.74
CA TYR A 3 17.68 14.34 16.11
C TYR A 3 17.14 12.90 16.17
N ALA A 4 15.89 12.70 16.60
CA ALA A 4 15.23 11.39 16.60
C ALA A 4 14.97 10.87 15.17
N ASN A 5 14.57 11.76 14.24
CA ASN A 5 14.46 11.42 12.83
C ASN A 5 15.81 11.05 12.20
N LYS A 6 16.91 11.68 12.64
CA LYS A 6 18.26 11.33 12.20
C LYS A 6 18.69 9.96 12.71
N LEU A 7 18.48 9.67 14.00
CA LEU A 7 18.73 8.35 14.59
C LEU A 7 17.91 7.24 13.91
N PHE A 8 16.64 7.51 13.62
CA PHE A 8 15.75 6.56 12.92
C PHE A 8 16.25 6.27 11.50
N LEU A 9 16.68 7.30 10.77
CA LEU A 9 17.26 7.16 9.43
C LEU A 9 18.57 6.36 9.45
N HIS A 10 19.42 6.59 10.45
CA HIS A 10 20.66 5.83 10.65
C HIS A 10 20.40 4.36 11.05
N ALA A 11 19.36 4.10 11.85
CA ALA A 11 18.94 2.74 12.19
C ALA A 11 18.43 1.97 10.96
N GLN A 12 17.63 2.62 10.10
CA GLN A 12 17.18 2.03 8.83
C GLN A 12 18.35 1.75 7.87
N GLN A 13 19.35 2.63 7.82
CA GLN A 13 20.56 2.40 7.02
C GLN A 13 21.37 1.20 7.53
N MET A 14 21.48 1.03 8.85
CA MET A 14 22.12 -0.14 9.47
C MET A 14 21.36 -1.44 9.18
N GLU A 15 20.03 -1.42 9.26
CA GLU A 15 19.19 -2.58 8.95
C GLU A 15 19.33 -3.01 7.48
N GLN A 16 19.40 -2.04 6.56
CA GLN A 16 19.66 -2.30 5.14
C GLN A 16 21.04 -2.93 4.90
N ILE A 17 22.09 -2.45 5.58
CA ILE A 17 23.44 -3.04 5.50
C ILE A 17 23.43 -4.48 6.02
N VAL A 18 22.71 -4.76 7.10
CA VAL A 18 22.56 -6.13 7.65
C VAL A 18 21.79 -7.03 6.68
N LEU A 19 20.79 -6.51 5.98
CA LEU A 19 20.05 -7.25 4.94
C LEU A 19 20.96 -7.60 3.75
N GLU A 20 21.72 -6.63 3.24
CA GLU A 20 22.66 -6.88 2.13
C GLU A 20 23.73 -7.91 2.51
N LEU A 21 24.22 -7.87 3.75
CA LEU A 21 25.16 -8.86 4.28
C LEU A 21 24.56 -10.26 4.44
N ARG A 22 23.25 -10.39 4.69
CA ARG A 22 22.56 -11.70 4.81
C ARG A 22 22.34 -12.39 3.45
N TYR A 23 22.24 -11.63 2.36
CA TYR A 23 21.98 -12.17 1.02
C TYR A 23 23.22 -12.28 0.11
N ALA A 24 24.36 -11.69 0.50
CA ALA A 24 25.58 -11.75 -0.29
C ALA A 24 26.35 -13.08 -0.12
N GLN A 25 26.17 -14.02 -1.05
CA GLN A 25 26.88 -15.32 -1.02
C GLN A 25 28.36 -15.24 -1.48
N LYS A 26 28.81 -14.14 -2.09
CA LYS A 26 30.23 -13.89 -2.43
C LYS A 26 30.52 -12.39 -2.43
N LEU A 27 31.16 -11.89 -1.37
CA LEU A 27 31.73 -10.53 -1.33
C LEU A 27 33.21 -10.58 -1.69
N THR A 28 33.66 -9.66 -2.54
CA THR A 28 35.07 -9.41 -2.83
C THR A 28 35.72 -8.65 -1.67
N LEU A 29 37.05 -8.76 -1.54
CA LEU A 29 37.81 -8.09 -0.47
C LEU A 29 37.59 -6.56 -0.46
N MET A 30 37.40 -5.96 -1.63
CA MET A 30 37.17 -4.52 -1.78
C MET A 30 35.78 -4.09 -1.28
N GLU A 31 34.76 -4.94 -1.45
CA GLU A 31 33.41 -4.68 -0.92
C GLU A 31 33.37 -4.81 0.60
N VAL A 32 34.13 -5.77 1.17
CA VAL A 32 34.27 -5.91 2.63
C VAL A 32 34.92 -4.66 3.25
N VAL A 33 35.97 -4.11 2.62
CA VAL A 33 36.63 -2.88 3.07
C VAL A 33 35.66 -1.68 3.02
N LEU A 34 34.86 -1.58 1.97
CA LEU A 34 33.84 -0.53 1.83
C LEU A 34 32.74 -0.62 2.90
N ILE A 35 32.31 -1.84 3.25
CA ILE A 35 31.33 -2.07 4.33
C ILE A 35 31.93 -1.69 5.69
N ILE A 36 33.17 -2.08 5.97
CA ILE A 36 33.86 -1.70 7.22
C ILE A 36 34.02 -0.18 7.32
N TYR A 37 34.38 0.49 6.22
CA TYR A 37 34.49 1.95 6.18
C TYR A 37 33.14 2.65 6.43
N LYS A 38 32.04 2.14 5.86
CA LYS A 38 30.68 2.64 6.11
C LYS A 38 30.26 2.46 7.57
N ILE A 39 30.55 1.31 8.18
CA ILE A 39 30.28 1.04 9.60
C ILE A 39 31.10 1.98 10.49
N TYR A 40 32.39 2.18 10.20
CA TYR A 40 33.26 3.08 10.95
C TYR A 40 32.79 4.55 10.86
N HIS A 41 32.38 4.99 9.68
CA HIS A 41 31.85 6.35 9.49
C HIS A 41 30.51 6.56 10.21
N LEU A 42 29.61 5.57 10.18
CA LEU A 42 28.35 5.60 10.92
C LEU A 42 28.60 5.62 12.44
N TYR A 43 29.59 4.87 12.93
CA TYR A 43 30.00 4.88 14.33
C TYR A 43 30.54 6.25 14.78
N ASN A 44 31.42 6.88 13.99
CA ASN A 44 31.93 8.22 14.29
C ASN A 44 30.82 9.29 14.27
N GLN A 45 29.84 9.19 13.35
CA GLN A 45 28.68 10.08 13.37
C GLN A 45 27.79 9.86 14.59
N PHE A 46 27.69 8.63 15.09
CA PHE A 46 26.95 8.30 16.30
C PHE A 46 27.63 8.83 17.57
N LEU A 47 28.96 8.75 17.67
CA LEU A 47 29.72 9.32 18.80
C LEU A 47 29.45 10.83 18.97
N ILE A 48 29.32 11.54 17.84
CA ILE A 48 29.00 12.98 17.80
C ILE A 48 27.54 13.26 18.24
N ILE A 49 26.63 12.31 18.02
CA ILE A 49 25.23 12.45 18.45
C ILE A 49 25.05 12.06 19.93
N GLN A 50 25.88 11.14 20.45
CA GLN A 50 25.87 10.74 21.86
C GLN A 50 26.18 11.89 22.82
N THR A 51 26.99 12.87 22.38
CA THR A 51 27.25 14.10 23.13
C THR A 51 26.06 15.08 23.19
N LEU A 52 24.93 14.79 22.51
CA LEU A 52 23.84 15.75 22.33
C LEU A 52 22.43 15.29 22.80
N THR A 53 22.21 14.03 23.23
CA THR A 53 20.85 13.57 23.63
C THR A 53 20.82 12.48 24.71
N SER A 54 19.84 12.53 25.62
CA SER A 54 19.67 11.66 26.81
C SER A 54 18.53 10.62 26.72
N HIS A 55 18.34 9.93 25.59
CA HIS A 55 17.25 8.93 25.45
C HIS A 55 17.74 7.46 25.44
N ASP A 56 17.34 6.70 26.48
CA ASP A 56 17.81 5.33 26.78
C ASP A 56 17.23 4.21 25.90
N THR A 57 16.04 4.37 25.31
CA THR A 57 15.35 3.29 24.59
C THR A 57 16.06 2.88 23.29
N TYR A 58 16.67 3.85 22.60
CA TYR A 58 17.42 3.62 21.36
C TYR A 58 18.82 3.07 21.63
N LEU A 59 19.39 3.37 22.80
CA LEU A 59 20.74 2.94 23.19
C LEU A 59 20.80 1.42 23.40
N ASN A 60 19.77 0.83 23.99
CA ASN A 60 19.71 -0.62 24.23
C ASN A 60 19.49 -1.43 22.95
N GLN A 61 18.65 -0.96 22.02
CA GLN A 61 18.51 -1.57 20.69
C GLN A 61 19.80 -1.47 19.87
N PHE A 62 20.49 -0.33 19.93
CA PHE A 62 21.76 -0.15 19.21
C PHE A 62 22.89 -1.00 19.80
N LYS A 63 23.00 -1.10 21.14
CA LYS A 63 23.93 -2.03 21.81
C LYS A 63 23.71 -3.46 21.37
N PHE A 64 22.44 -3.90 21.29
CA PHE A 64 22.10 -5.23 20.80
C PHE A 64 22.50 -5.43 19.32
N MET A 65 22.28 -4.43 18.45
CA MET A 65 22.71 -4.50 17.05
C MET A 65 24.24 -4.54 16.89
N CYS A 66 24.99 -3.69 17.60
CA CYS A 66 26.45 -3.70 17.57
C CYS A 66 27.05 -5.02 18.06
N GLN A 67 26.47 -5.61 19.11
CA GLN A 67 26.87 -6.92 19.62
C GLN A 67 26.70 -8.01 18.55
N ASN A 68 25.56 -8.02 17.85
CA ASN A 68 25.28 -8.99 16.79
C ASN A 68 26.20 -8.80 15.57
N VAL A 69 26.54 -7.56 15.20
CA VAL A 69 27.52 -7.27 14.15
C VAL A 69 28.91 -7.74 14.54
N LEU A 70 29.32 -7.56 15.80
CA LEU A 70 30.61 -8.04 16.30
C LEU A 70 30.71 -9.58 16.23
N TYR A 71 29.66 -10.28 16.68
CA TYR A 71 29.59 -11.74 16.59
C TYR A 71 29.59 -12.23 15.13
N PHE A 72 28.89 -11.54 14.24
CA PHE A 72 28.88 -11.88 12.81
C PHE A 72 30.26 -11.67 12.16
N LEU A 73 30.96 -10.58 12.50
CA LEU A 73 32.32 -10.33 12.04
C LEU A 73 33.29 -11.40 12.56
N GLN A 74 33.22 -11.75 13.85
CA GLN A 74 33.99 -12.87 14.42
C GLN A 74 33.74 -14.20 13.70
N TRP A 75 32.48 -14.50 13.38
CA TRP A 75 32.10 -15.69 12.62
C TRP A 75 32.63 -15.65 11.18
N LEU A 76 32.55 -14.50 10.51
CA LEU A 76 33.08 -14.30 9.15
C LEU A 76 34.61 -14.51 9.11
N PHE A 77 35.32 -14.02 10.14
CA PHE A 77 36.77 -14.21 10.29
C PHE A 77 37.15 -15.67 10.55
N TYR A 78 36.34 -16.41 11.30
CA TYR A 78 36.56 -17.85 11.51
C TYR A 78 36.40 -18.65 10.21
N LYS A 79 35.49 -18.22 9.33
CA LYS A 79 35.16 -18.92 8.09
C LYS A 79 36.09 -18.59 6.92
N ILE A 80 36.71 -17.40 6.89
CA ILE A 80 37.65 -16.98 5.84
C ILE A 80 39.09 -17.31 6.28
N HIS A 81 39.63 -18.43 5.79
CA HIS A 81 41.06 -18.76 5.95
C HIS A 81 41.95 -17.78 5.17
N LEU A 82 42.38 -16.69 5.80
CA LEU A 82 43.32 -15.71 5.22
C LEU A 82 44.75 -15.90 5.77
N LYS A 83 45.72 -15.75 4.85
CA LYS A 83 47.16 -16.00 5.04
C LYS A 83 47.77 -15.24 6.24
N LYS A 84 48.75 -15.89 6.89
CA LYS A 84 49.47 -15.49 8.12
C LYS A 84 49.88 -14.00 8.25
N GLN A 85 50.09 -13.26 7.16
CA GLN A 85 50.61 -11.89 7.21
C GLN A 85 49.55 -10.82 7.54
N LEU A 86 48.25 -11.05 7.26
CA LEU A 86 47.17 -10.11 7.62
C LEU A 86 46.67 -10.27 9.06
N LYS A 87 46.94 -11.41 9.69
CA LYS A 87 46.48 -11.73 11.06
C LYS A 87 47.08 -10.81 12.13
N LYS A 88 48.31 -10.30 11.88
CA LYS A 88 49.06 -9.46 12.83
C LYS A 88 48.57 -8.01 12.88
N TYR A 89 48.16 -7.47 11.73
CA TYR A 89 47.61 -6.10 11.64
C TYR A 89 46.18 -6.02 12.22
N TYR A 90 45.38 -7.07 12.03
CA TYR A 90 43.99 -7.10 12.50
C TYR A 90 43.85 -7.43 14.00
N HIS A 91 44.72 -8.26 14.60
CA HIS A 91 44.72 -8.45 16.06
C HIS A 91 45.02 -7.13 16.78
N SER A 92 46.00 -6.36 16.33
CA SER A 92 46.30 -5.05 16.92
C SER A 92 45.13 -4.05 16.81
N MET A 93 44.33 -4.14 15.74
CA MET A 93 43.16 -3.27 15.55
C MET A 93 41.95 -3.72 16.37
N ILE A 94 41.76 -5.04 16.53
CA ILE A 94 40.72 -5.62 17.38
C ILE A 94 41.05 -5.43 18.87
N ASP A 95 42.30 -5.62 19.27
CA ASP A 95 42.75 -5.36 20.64
C ASP A 95 42.61 -3.87 20.98
N GLY A 96 42.94 -2.97 20.05
CA GLY A 96 42.66 -1.53 20.21
C GLY A 96 41.16 -1.21 20.25
N LEU A 97 40.32 -1.88 19.47
CA LEU A 97 38.86 -1.72 19.52
C LEU A 97 38.25 -2.29 20.79
N ILE A 98 38.78 -3.39 21.33
CA ILE A 98 38.39 -4.00 22.61
C ILE A 98 38.85 -3.14 23.78
N GLU A 99 40.05 -2.55 23.72
CA GLU A 99 40.55 -1.61 24.73
C GLU A 99 39.75 -0.30 24.72
N ILE A 100 39.36 0.20 23.55
CA ILE A 100 38.41 1.32 23.39
C ILE A 100 37.00 0.93 23.88
N PHE A 101 36.51 -0.28 23.58
CA PHE A 101 35.21 -0.77 24.08
C PHE A 101 35.21 -0.92 25.61
N ASN A 102 36.27 -1.47 26.20
CA ASN A 102 36.40 -1.69 27.63
C ASN A 102 36.63 -0.38 28.42
N THR A 103 37.34 0.59 27.84
CA THR A 103 37.47 1.94 28.44
C THR A 103 36.21 2.79 28.29
N ALA A 104 35.41 2.59 27.23
CA ALA A 104 34.11 3.23 27.07
C ALA A 104 32.97 2.60 27.90
N LEU A 105 33.13 1.34 28.36
CA LEU A 105 32.08 0.61 29.11
C LEU A 105 32.12 0.79 30.64
N LEU A 106 33.10 1.48 31.22
CA LEU A 106 33.30 1.52 32.67
C LEU A 106 33.17 2.90 33.34
N GLN A 107 32.83 3.95 32.61
CA GLN A 107 32.41 5.21 33.23
C GLN A 107 31.11 5.67 32.58
N SER A 108 29.99 5.30 33.20
CA SER A 108 28.70 5.90 32.87
C SER A 108 28.69 7.35 33.36
N VAL A 109 29.02 8.25 32.44
CA VAL A 109 29.09 9.69 32.71
C VAL A 109 27.73 10.33 32.43
N LEU A 110 27.16 11.03 33.42
CA LEU A 110 25.91 11.80 33.29
C LEU A 110 26.21 13.30 33.24
N VAL A 111 25.34 14.07 32.58
CA VAL A 111 25.39 15.54 32.65
C VAL A 111 24.75 15.98 33.97
N ASN A 112 25.38 16.91 34.69
CA ASN A 112 24.87 17.47 35.95
C ASN A 112 23.46 18.09 35.76
N SER A 113 22.75 18.36 36.86
CA SER A 113 21.38 18.92 36.85
C SER A 113 21.23 20.27 36.12
N GLY A 114 22.34 20.96 35.84
CA GLY A 114 22.38 22.18 35.03
C GLY A 114 22.70 22.00 33.54
N GLY A 115 22.98 20.78 33.06
CA GLY A 115 23.32 20.55 31.65
C GLY A 115 24.74 20.97 31.23
N THR A 116 25.63 21.29 32.18
CA THR A 116 26.91 21.99 31.95
C THR A 116 28.17 21.16 32.12
N ALA A 117 28.13 19.99 32.77
CA ALA A 117 29.32 19.16 32.98
C ALA A 117 29.01 17.68 33.16
N CYS A 118 29.97 16.84 32.79
CA CYS A 118 29.96 15.38 32.89
C CYS A 118 30.46 14.89 34.28
N GLN A 119 29.71 14.01 34.95
CA GLN A 119 30.04 13.44 36.28
C GLN A 119 29.94 11.91 36.30
N THR A 120 30.76 11.24 37.12
CA THR A 120 30.71 9.78 37.33
C THR A 120 29.45 9.36 38.09
N MET A 121 28.70 8.37 37.58
CA MET A 121 27.57 7.76 38.30
C MET A 121 27.99 7.19 39.66
N VAL A 122 27.23 7.52 40.70
CA VAL A 122 27.32 6.85 42.00
C VAL A 122 26.58 5.51 41.99
N SER A 123 26.94 4.62 42.92
CA SER A 123 26.37 3.28 43.03
C SER A 123 24.89 3.25 43.37
N LYS A 124 24.45 4.10 44.32
CA LYS A 124 23.07 4.14 44.80
C LYS A 124 22.52 5.55 44.74
N CYS A 125 21.22 5.70 44.57
CA CYS A 125 20.55 7.01 44.63
C CYS A 125 20.76 7.67 46.01
N ALA A 126 20.81 6.88 47.08
CA ALA A 126 21.06 7.36 48.44
C ALA A 126 22.44 8.01 48.63
N ASP A 127 23.39 7.78 47.71
CA ASP A 127 24.73 8.38 47.76
C ASP A 127 24.75 9.81 47.17
N GLN A 128 23.60 10.32 46.67
CA GLN A 128 23.47 11.63 46.02
C GLN A 128 22.82 12.68 46.93
N THR A 129 23.08 13.96 46.65
CA THR A 129 22.33 15.07 47.26
C THR A 129 21.01 15.32 46.53
N SER A 130 20.08 16.03 47.17
CA SER A 130 18.80 16.39 46.55
C SER A 130 18.95 17.22 45.26
N THR A 131 20.02 18.01 45.14
CA THR A 131 20.31 18.86 43.97
C THR A 131 20.93 18.11 42.79
N THR A 132 21.41 16.88 43.00
CA THR A 132 22.03 16.04 41.95
C THR A 132 21.25 14.77 41.68
N CYS A 133 20.09 14.57 42.34
CA CYS A 133 19.31 13.35 42.31
C CYS A 133 18.66 13.10 40.94
N LEU A 134 19.30 12.27 40.10
CA LEU A 134 18.83 12.01 38.74
C LEU A 134 18.92 10.53 38.36
N TYR A 135 20.15 9.97 38.34
CA TYR A 135 20.39 8.57 37.98
C TYR A 135 21.58 8.01 38.76
N SER A 136 21.54 6.72 39.03
CA SER A 136 22.63 5.93 39.63
C SER A 136 22.75 4.58 38.90
N VAL A 137 23.71 3.75 39.32
CA VAL A 137 23.85 2.38 38.77
C VAL A 137 22.60 1.53 39.00
N GLU A 138 21.80 1.79 40.04
CA GLU A 138 20.54 1.07 40.30
C GLU A 138 19.32 1.61 39.53
N GLY A 139 19.48 2.71 38.77
CA GLY A 139 18.46 3.29 37.89
C GLY A 139 18.15 4.76 38.18
N GLU A 140 16.97 5.19 37.72
CA GLU A 140 16.46 6.55 37.92
C GLU A 140 16.23 6.84 39.41
N CYS A 141 16.52 8.08 39.82
CA CYS A 141 16.41 8.56 41.20
C CYS A 141 15.42 9.72 41.30
N VAL A 142 14.76 9.84 42.45
CA VAL A 142 13.83 10.94 42.76
C VAL A 142 14.06 11.46 44.17
N VAL A 143 13.77 12.74 44.40
CA VAL A 143 13.84 13.35 45.73
C VAL A 143 12.53 13.12 46.47
N VAL A 144 12.60 12.47 47.63
CA VAL A 144 11.45 12.30 48.55
C VAL A 144 11.81 12.98 49.87
N GLY A 145 11.13 14.07 50.19
CA GLY A 145 11.50 14.95 51.30
C GLY A 145 12.86 15.62 51.05
N THR A 146 13.88 15.22 51.79
CA THR A 146 15.27 15.71 51.65
C THR A 146 16.24 14.66 51.14
N SER A 147 15.79 13.41 50.95
CA SER A 147 16.61 12.28 50.54
C SER A 147 16.48 11.98 49.05
N CYS A 148 17.58 11.64 48.39
CA CYS A 148 17.55 11.06 47.05
C CYS A 148 17.37 9.55 47.16
N VAL A 149 16.32 9.01 46.55
CA VAL A 149 15.98 7.58 46.61
C VAL A 149 15.78 7.02 45.20
N ARG A 150 15.92 5.71 45.07
CA ARG A 150 15.62 5.02 43.81
C ARG A 150 14.15 5.19 43.48
N LYS A 151 13.86 5.55 42.24
CA LYS A 151 12.49 5.68 41.74
C LYS A 151 11.79 4.32 41.73
N THR A 152 10.76 4.18 42.54
CA THR A 152 9.89 3.00 42.61
C THR A 152 8.44 3.44 42.67
N CYS A 153 7.47 2.53 42.53
CA CYS A 153 6.07 2.91 42.61
C CYS A 153 5.71 3.61 43.93
N ASP A 154 6.34 3.20 45.03
CA ASP A 154 6.09 3.74 46.36
C ASP A 154 6.71 5.13 46.59
N THR A 155 7.58 5.60 45.69
CA THR A 155 8.16 6.96 45.74
C THR A 155 7.36 7.99 44.93
N ALA A 156 6.25 7.57 44.31
CA ALA A 156 5.32 8.50 43.68
C ALA A 156 4.62 9.37 44.75
N ALA A 157 4.39 10.65 44.43
CA ALA A 157 3.65 11.54 45.32
C ALA A 157 2.22 11.01 45.57
N THR A 158 1.75 11.09 46.81
CA THR A 158 0.40 10.70 47.21
C THR A 158 -0.54 11.90 47.05
N ASP A 159 -0.76 12.35 45.83
CA ASP A 159 -1.64 13.48 45.51
C ASP A 159 -2.61 13.15 44.36
N ALA A 160 -3.43 14.13 43.97
CA ALA A 160 -4.43 13.98 42.90
C ALA A 160 -3.84 13.82 41.49
N THR A 161 -2.51 13.75 41.34
CA THR A 161 -1.82 13.47 40.07
C THR A 161 -1.34 12.03 39.96
N ARG A 162 -1.75 11.17 40.91
CA ARG A 162 -1.46 9.72 41.00
C ARG A 162 -2.67 8.93 41.49
N ASP A 163 -3.84 9.18 40.91
CA ASP A 163 -5.10 8.52 41.28
C ASP A 163 -5.65 7.56 40.21
N ASP A 164 -4.95 7.38 39.09
CA ASP A 164 -5.26 6.36 38.07
C ASP A 164 -4.03 5.59 37.51
N ASP A 165 -4.29 4.55 36.70
CA ASP A 165 -3.23 3.73 36.07
C ASP A 165 -2.41 4.51 35.03
N SER A 166 -3.01 5.46 34.31
CA SER A 166 -2.32 6.26 33.30
C SER A 166 -1.26 7.14 33.97
N GLU A 167 -1.65 7.82 35.04
CA GLU A 167 -0.76 8.64 35.85
C GLU A 167 0.33 7.80 36.50
N CYS A 168 -0.01 6.68 37.14
CA CYS A 168 1.00 5.83 37.77
C CYS A 168 1.96 5.17 36.77
N SER A 169 1.47 4.75 35.61
CA SER A 169 2.31 4.17 34.56
C SER A 169 3.17 5.22 33.85
N ALA A 170 2.71 6.47 33.75
CA ALA A 170 3.52 7.59 33.28
C ALA A 170 4.65 7.95 34.26
N TYR A 171 4.41 7.83 35.57
CA TYR A 171 5.48 7.95 36.56
C TYR A 171 6.52 6.85 36.36
N GLN A 172 6.07 5.60 36.28
CA GLN A 172 6.91 4.43 36.07
C GLN A 172 6.07 3.29 35.48
N GLN A 173 6.46 2.77 34.31
CA GLN A 173 5.63 1.84 33.52
C GLN A 173 5.20 0.55 34.25
N SER A 174 6.01 0.10 35.22
CA SER A 174 5.73 -1.08 36.04
C SER A 174 4.73 -0.83 37.18
N CYS A 175 4.17 0.39 37.28
CA CYS A 175 3.27 0.81 38.33
C CYS A 175 1.82 0.89 37.85
N THR A 176 0.91 0.78 38.80
CA THR A 176 -0.54 1.00 38.69
C THR A 176 -0.99 1.78 39.92
N VAL A 177 -2.18 2.36 39.87
CA VAL A 177 -2.82 2.95 41.05
C VAL A 177 -3.01 1.92 42.17
N ALA A 178 -2.87 2.34 43.43
CA ALA A 178 -3.18 1.57 44.62
C ALA A 178 -4.68 1.70 44.99
N ARG A 179 -5.15 0.91 45.98
CA ARG A 179 -6.59 0.83 46.28
C ARG A 179 -7.19 2.16 46.78
N LEU A 180 -6.40 2.99 47.45
CA LEU A 180 -6.84 4.22 48.11
C LEU A 180 -6.15 5.49 47.55
N GLY A 181 -5.68 5.43 46.29
CA GLY A 181 -4.82 6.46 45.70
C GLY A 181 -3.33 6.17 45.92
N ALA A 182 -2.46 6.90 45.21
CA ALA A 182 -1.02 6.65 45.04
C ALA A 182 -0.69 5.46 44.14
N CYS A 183 0.60 5.24 43.88
CA CYS A 183 1.07 4.17 42.99
C CYS A 183 1.60 2.96 43.78
N GLN A 184 1.43 1.78 43.19
CA GLN A 184 2.00 0.52 43.64
C GLN A 184 2.54 -0.26 42.44
N ALA A 185 3.35 -1.29 42.67
CA ALA A 185 3.78 -2.19 41.60
C ALA A 185 2.59 -2.96 41.01
N ARG A 186 2.63 -3.21 39.69
CA ARG A 186 1.68 -4.12 39.05
C ARG A 186 1.77 -5.51 39.69
N ALA A 187 0.65 -6.21 39.74
CA ALA A 187 0.50 -7.58 40.25
C ALA A 187 -0.25 -8.45 39.22
N ALA A 188 -0.47 -9.73 39.50
CA ALA A 188 -1.39 -10.55 38.70
C ALA A 188 -2.82 -9.97 38.78
N CYS A 189 -3.61 -10.05 37.69
CA CYS A 189 -4.95 -9.45 37.65
C CYS A 189 -5.83 -9.90 38.83
N GLY A 190 -5.80 -11.20 39.18
CA GLY A 190 -6.55 -11.75 40.32
C GLY A 190 -6.23 -11.16 41.70
N ALA A 191 -5.08 -10.50 41.85
CA ALA A 191 -4.69 -9.84 43.10
C ALA A 191 -5.41 -8.50 43.30
N TYR A 192 -5.83 -7.84 42.22
CA TYR A 192 -6.49 -6.53 42.29
C TYR A 192 -7.89 -6.62 42.89
N LYS A 193 -8.25 -5.60 43.67
CA LYS A 193 -9.51 -5.55 44.45
C LYS A 193 -10.39 -4.35 44.08
N SER A 194 -10.00 -3.56 43.08
CA SER A 194 -10.78 -2.45 42.54
C SER A 194 -10.67 -2.34 41.02
N SER A 195 -11.66 -1.71 40.39
CA SER A 195 -11.67 -1.41 38.96
C SER A 195 -10.56 -0.43 38.53
N LEU A 196 -10.11 0.43 39.44
CA LEU A 196 -9.01 1.36 39.23
C LEU A 196 -7.69 0.62 38.98
N GLN A 197 -7.43 -0.43 39.78
CA GLN A 197 -6.23 -1.28 39.66
C GLN A 197 -6.26 -2.24 38.46
N CYS A 198 -7.45 -2.65 38.05
CA CYS A 198 -7.66 -3.73 37.10
C CYS A 198 -7.43 -3.30 35.64
N LYS A 199 -6.17 -3.03 35.29
CA LYS A 199 -5.78 -2.54 33.95
C LYS A 199 -4.76 -3.46 33.28
N PHE A 200 -3.59 -3.64 33.90
CA PHE A 200 -2.57 -4.57 33.39
C PHE A 200 -1.88 -5.35 34.51
N ASN A 201 -1.45 -6.56 34.17
CA ASN A 201 -0.66 -7.41 35.05
C ASN A 201 0.85 -7.09 34.99
N THR A 202 1.66 -7.80 35.77
CA THR A 202 3.14 -7.65 35.82
C THR A 202 3.84 -7.85 34.47
N SER A 203 3.23 -8.61 33.55
CA SER A 203 3.76 -8.91 32.22
C SER A 203 3.27 -7.92 31.15
N GLY A 204 2.48 -6.91 31.54
CA GLY A 204 1.82 -5.98 30.61
C GLY A 204 0.59 -6.56 29.92
N GLY A 205 0.12 -7.75 30.30
CA GLY A 205 -1.15 -8.30 29.82
C GLY A 205 -2.34 -7.52 30.39
N LYS A 206 -3.38 -7.29 29.58
CA LYS A 206 -4.58 -6.56 30.00
C LYS A 206 -5.40 -7.37 31.01
N CYS A 207 -6.10 -6.66 31.90
CA CYS A 207 -7.04 -7.23 32.84
C CYS A 207 -8.49 -6.83 32.51
N PHE A 208 -9.44 -7.66 32.93
CA PHE A 208 -10.87 -7.38 32.87
C PHE A 208 -11.43 -7.25 34.29
N TRP A 209 -12.11 -6.13 34.55
CA TRP A 209 -12.86 -5.94 35.80
C TRP A 209 -14.27 -6.45 35.62
N ASN A 210 -14.67 -7.42 36.43
CA ASN A 210 -16.03 -7.94 36.47
C ASN A 210 -16.87 -7.10 37.46
N PRO A 211 -17.76 -6.21 36.99
CA PRO A 211 -18.57 -5.36 37.86
C PRO A 211 -19.63 -6.14 38.64
N THR A 212 -20.06 -7.32 38.18
CA THR A 212 -21.03 -8.18 38.88
C THR A 212 -20.40 -8.84 40.10
N ASN A 213 -19.25 -9.51 39.90
CA ASN A 213 -18.55 -10.27 40.93
C ASN A 213 -17.57 -9.43 41.77
N LYS A 214 -17.31 -8.18 41.36
CA LYS A 214 -16.30 -7.29 41.97
C LYS A 214 -14.91 -7.92 42.03
N THR A 215 -14.54 -8.63 40.97
CA THR A 215 -13.25 -9.31 40.82
C THR A 215 -12.51 -8.83 39.58
N CYS A 216 -11.19 -8.95 39.59
CA CYS A 216 -10.35 -8.69 38.44
C CYS A 216 -9.72 -9.99 37.95
N VAL A 217 -9.67 -10.20 36.63
CA VAL A 217 -9.13 -11.40 35.98
C VAL A 217 -8.29 -11.00 34.76
N ASP A 218 -7.45 -11.90 34.25
CA ASP A 218 -6.76 -11.65 32.99
C ASP A 218 -7.79 -11.51 31.86
N LEU A 219 -7.60 -10.53 30.98
CA LEU A 219 -8.52 -10.28 29.89
C LEU A 219 -8.39 -11.39 28.83
N ASN A 220 -9.46 -12.16 28.67
CA ASN A 220 -9.70 -13.05 27.53
C ASN A 220 -11.21 -13.20 27.31
N CYS A 221 -11.64 -13.66 26.14
CA CYS A 221 -13.07 -13.71 25.83
C CYS A 221 -13.90 -14.54 26.82
N GLY A 222 -13.33 -15.63 27.36
CA GLY A 222 -14.01 -16.50 28.33
C GLY A 222 -14.09 -15.92 29.75
N ASN A 223 -13.26 -14.93 30.06
CA ASN A 223 -13.25 -14.22 31.34
C ASN A 223 -14.18 -12.99 31.36
N ILE A 224 -14.71 -12.58 30.21
CA ILE A 224 -15.75 -11.55 30.12
C ILE A 224 -17.02 -12.12 30.76
N GLU A 225 -17.71 -11.32 31.58
CA GLU A 225 -18.90 -11.77 32.27
C GLU A 225 -20.04 -12.14 31.31
N ALA A 226 -20.83 -13.15 31.68
CA ALA A 226 -22.00 -13.57 30.92
C ALA A 226 -23.23 -12.80 31.41
N THR A 227 -23.42 -11.59 30.88
CA THR A 227 -24.59 -10.74 31.13
C THR A 227 -25.23 -10.29 29.82
N THR A 228 -26.38 -9.61 29.90
CA THR A 228 -27.03 -8.96 28.75
C THR A 228 -26.29 -7.72 28.23
N SER A 229 -25.13 -7.38 28.80
CA SER A 229 -24.24 -6.34 28.25
C SER A 229 -23.22 -6.92 27.28
N TYR A 230 -23.18 -8.25 27.13
CA TYR A 230 -22.25 -9.00 26.31
C TYR A 230 -22.97 -10.15 25.59
N ASP A 231 -24.11 -9.85 24.96
CA ASP A 231 -24.94 -10.83 24.25
C ASP A 231 -25.05 -10.55 22.74
N THR A 232 -24.23 -9.64 22.21
CA THR A 232 -24.06 -9.37 20.77
C THR A 232 -22.59 -9.38 20.34
N HIS A 233 -22.35 -9.47 19.02
CA HIS A 233 -20.99 -9.41 18.49
C HIS A 233 -20.30 -8.08 18.83
N ASN A 234 -21.02 -6.97 18.64
CA ASN A 234 -20.47 -5.64 18.80
C ASN A 234 -20.07 -5.36 20.25
N GLU A 235 -20.86 -5.82 21.22
CA GLU A 235 -20.53 -5.68 22.64
C GLU A 235 -19.27 -6.47 23.01
N CYS A 236 -19.14 -7.71 22.53
CA CYS A 236 -17.94 -8.51 22.78
C CYS A 236 -16.68 -7.90 22.16
N VAL A 237 -16.80 -7.26 21.00
CA VAL A 237 -15.69 -6.57 20.33
C VAL A 237 -15.35 -5.23 21.00
N ALA A 238 -16.36 -4.55 21.56
CA ALA A 238 -16.19 -3.27 22.23
C ALA A 238 -15.36 -3.38 23.53
N VAL A 239 -15.31 -4.56 24.16
CA VAL A 239 -14.43 -4.82 25.31
C VAL A 239 -12.97 -4.60 24.93
N ASP A 240 -12.55 -5.21 23.82
CA ASP A 240 -11.22 -5.04 23.26
C ASP A 240 -11.20 -5.51 21.80
N SER A 241 -10.97 -4.58 20.87
CA SER A 241 -10.97 -4.85 19.43
C SER A 241 -9.82 -5.76 18.98
N THR A 242 -8.78 -5.93 19.80
CA THR A 242 -7.61 -6.78 19.52
C THR A 242 -7.77 -8.21 20.04
N LEU A 243 -8.74 -8.46 20.93
CA LEU A 243 -8.93 -9.76 21.58
C LEU A 243 -9.67 -10.80 20.71
N ALA A 244 -10.12 -10.39 19.52
CA ALA A 244 -10.82 -11.24 18.54
C ALA A 244 -11.97 -12.04 19.18
N CYS A 245 -12.87 -11.36 19.90
CA CYS A 245 -14.06 -11.98 20.51
C CYS A 245 -15.31 -11.88 19.62
N THR A 246 -16.28 -12.74 19.89
CA THR A 246 -17.64 -12.72 19.34
C THR A 246 -18.62 -13.23 20.41
N VAL A 247 -19.92 -13.07 20.18
CA VAL A 247 -20.96 -13.57 21.09
C VAL A 247 -20.92 -15.10 21.20
N ARG A 248 -21.23 -15.63 22.38
CA ARG A 248 -21.46 -17.07 22.56
C ARG A 248 -22.76 -17.51 21.91
N ALA A 249 -22.76 -18.73 21.39
CA ALA A 249 -23.96 -19.37 20.86
C ALA A 249 -24.12 -20.78 21.42
N THR A 250 -25.36 -21.16 21.72
CA THR A 250 -25.75 -22.53 22.05
C THR A 250 -27.08 -22.83 21.40
N ASN A 251 -27.27 -24.04 20.85
CA ASN A 251 -28.50 -24.44 20.18
C ASN A 251 -28.97 -23.45 19.09
N ALA A 252 -28.03 -22.93 18.29
CA ALA A 252 -28.29 -21.94 17.24
C ALA A 252 -28.99 -20.66 17.72
N ALA A 253 -28.75 -20.25 18.97
CA ALA A 253 -29.17 -18.97 19.52
C ALA A 253 -28.01 -18.29 20.25
N ALA A 254 -27.97 -16.97 20.20
CA ALA A 254 -27.05 -16.17 20.99
C ALA A 254 -27.35 -16.36 22.49
N VAL A 255 -26.31 -16.44 23.31
CA VAL A 255 -26.41 -16.49 24.77
C VAL A 255 -25.41 -15.52 25.39
N GLN A 256 -25.68 -15.12 26.63
CA GLN A 256 -24.87 -14.14 27.34
C GLN A 256 -23.40 -14.58 27.46
N GLY A 257 -22.51 -13.62 27.24
CA GLY A 257 -21.06 -13.75 27.33
C GLY A 257 -20.38 -13.91 25.97
N CYS A 258 -19.05 -13.78 26.01
CA CYS A 258 -18.21 -13.79 24.82
C CYS A 258 -17.42 -15.09 24.67
N MET A 259 -17.02 -15.39 23.44
CA MET A 259 -16.07 -16.45 23.11
C MET A 259 -15.06 -15.95 22.09
N ALA A 260 -13.95 -16.67 21.97
CA ALA A 260 -12.97 -16.39 20.92
C ALA A 260 -13.60 -16.61 19.54
N ARG A 261 -13.25 -15.75 18.58
CA ARG A 261 -13.59 -15.94 17.17
C ARG A 261 -12.95 -17.23 16.65
N GLY A 262 -13.68 -17.93 15.79
CA GLY A 262 -13.24 -19.12 15.09
C GLY A 262 -13.18 -18.90 13.58
N ALA A 263 -13.18 -20.00 12.83
CA ALA A 263 -13.41 -19.95 11.38
C ALA A 263 -14.88 -19.62 11.10
N CYS A 264 -15.19 -18.95 9.97
CA CYS A 264 -16.57 -18.59 9.63
C CYS A 264 -17.49 -19.83 9.61
N ALA A 265 -17.00 -20.95 9.05
CA ALA A 265 -17.75 -22.22 8.98
C ALA A 265 -18.09 -22.85 10.34
N SER A 266 -17.46 -22.40 11.44
CA SER A 266 -17.77 -22.89 12.80
C SER A 266 -18.96 -22.18 13.46
N TYR A 267 -19.40 -21.06 12.88
CA TYR A 267 -20.48 -20.26 13.45
C TYR A 267 -21.85 -20.81 13.09
N THR A 268 -22.72 -20.88 14.09
CA THR A 268 -24.05 -21.51 13.95
C THR A 268 -25.19 -20.48 13.88
N ILE A 269 -24.88 -19.20 14.06
CA ILE A 269 -25.84 -18.09 14.02
C ILE A 269 -25.28 -16.90 13.24
N GLU A 270 -26.18 -16.10 12.67
CA GLU A 270 -25.84 -14.89 11.91
C GLU A 270 -25.09 -13.84 12.74
N GLU A 271 -25.41 -13.74 14.04
CA GLU A 271 -24.78 -12.76 14.93
C GLU A 271 -23.27 -13.02 15.11
N GLN A 272 -22.84 -14.28 15.04
CA GLN A 272 -21.42 -14.62 15.04
C GLN A 272 -20.75 -14.38 13.68
N CYS A 273 -21.53 -14.40 12.60
CA CYS A 273 -21.06 -14.43 11.22
C CYS A 273 -20.67 -13.05 10.68
N LYS A 274 -19.70 -12.41 11.33
CA LYS A 274 -19.18 -11.09 10.93
C LYS A 274 -17.72 -11.17 10.49
N THR A 275 -16.87 -11.73 11.35
CA THR A 275 -15.44 -11.90 11.07
C THR A 275 -14.87 -13.18 11.71
N ASN A 276 -13.86 -13.76 11.06
CA ASN A 276 -13.13 -14.91 11.59
C ASN A 276 -11.97 -14.48 12.52
N ALA A 277 -11.26 -15.46 13.08
CA ALA A 277 -10.11 -15.25 13.97
C ALA A 277 -8.97 -14.42 13.34
N SER A 278 -8.86 -14.40 12.01
CA SER A 278 -7.85 -13.65 11.25
C SER A 278 -8.38 -12.30 10.74
N ASN A 279 -9.52 -11.82 11.25
CA ASN A 279 -10.24 -10.63 10.77
C ASN A 279 -10.72 -10.71 9.30
N GLY A 280 -10.76 -11.90 8.70
CA GLY A 280 -11.42 -12.13 7.43
C GLY A 280 -12.94 -11.95 7.57
N VAL A 281 -13.59 -11.38 6.56
CA VAL A 281 -15.03 -11.12 6.56
C VAL A 281 -15.81 -12.42 6.39
N CYS A 282 -16.80 -12.64 7.23
CA CYS A 282 -17.76 -13.73 7.09
C CYS A 282 -19.07 -13.24 6.48
N VAL A 283 -19.79 -14.13 5.79
CA VAL A 283 -21.12 -13.87 5.24
C VAL A 283 -22.07 -14.98 5.65
N TRP A 284 -23.23 -14.58 6.16
CA TRP A 284 -24.32 -15.49 6.43
C TRP A 284 -25.00 -15.82 5.10
N ASN A 285 -24.68 -16.99 4.57
CA ASN A 285 -25.14 -17.41 3.25
C ASN A 285 -26.49 -18.13 3.37
N THR A 286 -27.52 -17.56 2.75
CA THR A 286 -28.88 -18.09 2.71
C THR A 286 -29.27 -18.59 1.31
N ASN A 287 -28.31 -18.81 0.43
CA ASN A 287 -28.58 -19.25 -0.94
C ASN A 287 -29.32 -20.60 -0.94
N ALA A 288 -30.30 -20.73 -1.84
CA ALA A 288 -31.18 -21.90 -1.91
C ALA A 288 -30.47 -23.21 -2.32
N ASN A 289 -29.22 -23.13 -2.78
CA ASN A 289 -28.39 -24.30 -3.09
C ASN A 289 -27.70 -24.90 -1.84
N LEU A 290 -27.79 -24.23 -0.68
CA LEU A 290 -27.34 -24.77 0.60
C LEU A 290 -28.46 -25.57 1.27
N SER A 291 -28.10 -26.64 2.00
CA SER A 291 -29.05 -27.44 2.78
C SER A 291 -29.73 -26.65 3.90
N SER A 292 -29.04 -25.62 4.41
CA SER A 292 -29.52 -24.68 5.41
C SER A 292 -28.65 -23.42 5.38
N PRO A 293 -29.13 -22.27 5.88
CA PRO A 293 -28.30 -21.10 6.09
C PRO A 293 -27.03 -21.45 6.87
N ALA A 294 -25.89 -20.95 6.42
CA ALA A 294 -24.60 -21.24 7.03
C ALA A 294 -23.67 -20.05 6.92
N CYS A 295 -22.80 -19.88 7.91
CA CYS A 295 -21.77 -18.87 7.85
C CYS A 295 -20.57 -19.36 7.01
N GLN A 296 -20.09 -18.52 6.09
CA GLN A 296 -18.97 -18.84 5.20
C GLN A 296 -17.99 -17.67 5.12
N ASP A 297 -16.74 -17.94 4.76
CA ASP A 297 -15.81 -16.86 4.42
C ASP A 297 -16.30 -16.14 3.15
N LYS A 298 -16.21 -14.80 3.17
CA LYS A 298 -16.59 -13.98 2.02
C LYS A 298 -15.70 -14.34 0.83
N SER A 299 -16.32 -14.82 -0.24
CA SER A 299 -15.66 -15.35 -1.44
C SER A 299 -16.61 -15.24 -2.63
N CYS A 300 -16.17 -15.48 -3.87
CA CYS A 300 -17.08 -15.46 -5.03
C CYS A 300 -18.31 -16.37 -4.80
N THR A 301 -18.11 -17.57 -4.26
CA THR A 301 -19.17 -18.57 -4.10
C THR A 301 -20.14 -18.28 -2.94
N SER A 302 -19.79 -17.35 -2.03
CA SER A 302 -20.68 -16.94 -0.94
C SER A 302 -21.59 -15.77 -1.32
N ALA A 303 -21.49 -15.27 -2.57
CA ALA A 303 -22.32 -14.17 -3.04
C ALA A 303 -23.81 -14.55 -3.11
N PRO A 304 -24.74 -13.61 -2.83
CA PRO A 304 -26.16 -13.86 -2.98
C PRO A 304 -26.54 -14.31 -4.39
N THR A 305 -27.50 -15.22 -4.53
CA THR A 305 -28.01 -15.64 -5.86
C THR A 305 -28.70 -14.51 -6.63
N SER A 306 -29.10 -13.43 -5.96
CA SER A 306 -29.65 -12.22 -6.58
C SER A 306 -28.61 -11.37 -7.31
N THR A 307 -27.31 -11.65 -7.15
CA THR A 307 -26.24 -10.98 -7.87
C THR A 307 -26.16 -11.51 -9.30
N THR A 308 -26.49 -10.68 -10.30
CA THR A 308 -26.71 -11.13 -11.69
C THR A 308 -25.83 -10.45 -12.74
N THR A 309 -24.89 -9.58 -12.35
CA THR A 309 -24.00 -8.88 -13.29
C THR A 309 -22.53 -9.09 -12.94
N HIS A 310 -21.63 -8.89 -13.91
CA HIS A 310 -20.18 -8.89 -13.66
C HIS A 310 -19.80 -7.91 -12.56
N ASN A 311 -20.26 -6.67 -12.70
CA ASN A 311 -19.85 -5.55 -11.86
C ASN A 311 -20.27 -5.78 -10.40
N ASP A 312 -21.47 -6.32 -10.18
CA ASP A 312 -21.92 -6.62 -8.82
C ASP A 312 -21.08 -7.74 -8.19
N CYS A 313 -20.74 -8.78 -8.96
CA CYS A 313 -19.85 -9.84 -8.48
C CYS A 313 -18.44 -9.36 -8.18
N PHE A 314 -17.90 -8.53 -9.07
CA PHE A 314 -16.58 -7.94 -8.92
C PHE A 314 -16.51 -6.99 -7.72
N ALA A 315 -17.57 -6.21 -7.48
CA ALA A 315 -17.69 -5.35 -6.30
C ALA A 315 -17.92 -6.14 -5.01
N TYR A 316 -18.65 -7.26 -5.09
CA TYR A 316 -18.92 -8.11 -3.93
C TYR A 316 -17.62 -8.69 -3.35
N TYR A 317 -16.77 -9.29 -4.20
CA TYR A 317 -15.48 -9.83 -3.77
C TYR A 317 -14.47 -9.77 -4.91
N ASN A 318 -13.34 -9.11 -4.67
CA ASN A 318 -12.21 -9.10 -5.59
C ASN A 318 -10.92 -8.80 -4.80
N THR A 319 -9.85 -9.49 -5.16
CA THR A 319 -8.51 -9.36 -4.59
C THR A 319 -7.47 -9.40 -5.70
N ALA A 320 -6.19 -9.22 -5.37
CA ALA A 320 -5.12 -9.31 -6.37
C ALA A 320 -5.06 -10.67 -7.08
N THR A 321 -5.43 -11.76 -6.40
CA THR A 321 -5.31 -13.15 -6.89
C THR A 321 -6.64 -13.83 -7.19
N VAL A 322 -7.76 -13.27 -6.71
CA VAL A 322 -9.11 -13.81 -6.93
C VAL A 322 -9.99 -12.70 -7.47
N ARG A 323 -10.51 -12.89 -8.67
CA ARG A 323 -11.49 -12.02 -9.33
C ARG A 323 -12.78 -12.78 -9.50
N CYS A 324 -13.91 -12.11 -9.28
CA CYS A 324 -15.22 -12.73 -9.44
C CYS A 324 -15.95 -12.22 -10.68
N THR A 325 -16.79 -13.07 -11.23
CA THR A 325 -17.76 -12.76 -12.29
C THR A 325 -19.06 -13.51 -12.00
N VAL A 326 -20.12 -13.20 -12.73
CA VAL A 326 -21.44 -13.84 -12.54
C VAL A 326 -21.41 -15.31 -12.94
N VAL A 327 -22.19 -16.15 -12.25
CA VAL A 327 -22.49 -17.52 -12.71
C VAL A 327 -23.57 -17.44 -13.78
N ALA A 328 -23.33 -18.07 -14.93
CA ALA A 328 -24.34 -18.33 -15.94
C ALA A 328 -24.58 -19.84 -16.02
N THR A 329 -25.82 -20.26 -15.82
CA THR A 329 -26.22 -21.67 -15.91
C THR A 329 -26.92 -21.90 -17.26
N PRO A 330 -26.47 -22.87 -18.07
CA PRO A 330 -27.12 -23.18 -19.35
C PRO A 330 -28.61 -23.48 -19.19
N SER A 331 -29.42 -23.06 -20.15
CA SER A 331 -30.83 -23.45 -20.22
C SER A 331 -30.98 -24.84 -20.84
N ASN A 332 -31.63 -25.76 -20.14
CA ASN A 332 -31.94 -27.10 -20.66
C ASN A 332 -32.97 -27.08 -21.80
N SER A 333 -33.65 -25.95 -22.02
CA SER A 333 -34.71 -25.80 -23.03
C SER A 333 -34.31 -24.91 -24.20
N GLY A 334 -33.01 -24.63 -24.38
CA GLY A 334 -32.50 -23.78 -25.46
C GLY A 334 -32.78 -22.28 -25.30
N GLY A 335 -33.15 -21.84 -24.09
CA GLY A 335 -33.28 -20.41 -23.78
C GLY A 335 -31.95 -19.75 -23.39
N SER A 336 -31.99 -18.45 -23.08
CA SER A 336 -30.84 -17.73 -22.53
C SER A 336 -30.36 -18.35 -21.22
N PRO A 337 -29.05 -18.31 -20.91
CA PRO A 337 -28.54 -18.74 -19.62
C PRO A 337 -29.21 -18.00 -18.45
N THR A 338 -29.41 -18.70 -17.34
CA THR A 338 -29.87 -18.06 -16.10
C THR A 338 -28.67 -17.52 -15.34
N LEU A 339 -28.69 -16.22 -15.03
CA LEU A 339 -27.66 -15.55 -14.24
C LEU A 339 -28.02 -15.54 -12.75
N GLY A 340 -27.06 -15.78 -11.87
CA GLY A 340 -27.28 -15.64 -10.44
C GLY A 340 -26.14 -16.18 -9.58
N GLY A 341 -25.71 -15.38 -8.61
CA GLY A 341 -24.54 -15.67 -7.78
C GLY A 341 -23.24 -15.42 -8.53
N CYS A 342 -22.12 -15.59 -7.82
CA CYS A 342 -20.80 -15.32 -8.36
C CYS A 342 -19.90 -16.55 -8.35
N GLN A 343 -18.94 -16.54 -9.28
CA GLN A 343 -17.88 -17.52 -9.40
C GLN A 343 -16.55 -16.80 -9.63
N GLN A 344 -15.46 -17.52 -9.42
CA GLN A 344 -14.15 -17.01 -9.82
C GLN A 344 -14.07 -16.93 -11.35
N THR A 345 -13.39 -15.91 -11.85
CA THR A 345 -13.10 -15.76 -13.28
C THR A 345 -12.29 -16.94 -13.81
N ALA A 346 -12.58 -17.35 -15.04
CA ALA A 346 -11.94 -18.44 -15.77
C ALA A 346 -11.39 -17.92 -17.13
N ALA A 347 -10.98 -18.82 -18.02
CA ALA A 347 -10.60 -18.43 -19.39
C ALA A 347 -11.82 -17.86 -20.15
N CYS A 348 -11.63 -16.85 -20.99
CA CYS A 348 -12.73 -16.22 -21.72
C CYS A 348 -13.55 -17.23 -22.54
N SER A 349 -12.89 -18.21 -23.17
CA SER A 349 -13.53 -19.26 -23.96
C SER A 349 -14.47 -20.19 -23.19
N SER A 350 -14.46 -20.16 -21.85
CA SER A 350 -15.37 -20.96 -21.02
C SER A 350 -16.68 -20.25 -20.71
N TYR A 351 -16.78 -18.95 -20.98
CA TYR A 351 -17.95 -18.15 -20.70
C TYR A 351 -19.02 -18.32 -21.78
N ILE A 352 -20.27 -18.41 -21.34
CA ILE A 352 -21.43 -18.68 -22.20
C ILE A 352 -22.40 -17.50 -22.26
N ASP A 353 -22.13 -16.43 -21.51
CA ASP A 353 -22.95 -15.23 -21.47
C ASP A 353 -22.08 -13.96 -21.50
N LYS A 354 -22.60 -12.88 -22.09
CA LYS A 354 -21.93 -11.58 -22.19
C LYS A 354 -21.59 -10.97 -20.83
N GLU A 355 -22.41 -11.22 -19.81
CA GLU A 355 -22.16 -10.73 -18.44
C GLU A 355 -20.98 -11.44 -17.80
N GLN A 356 -20.61 -12.63 -18.26
CA GLN A 356 -19.38 -13.29 -17.81
C GLN A 356 -18.15 -12.77 -18.56
N CYS A 357 -18.35 -12.40 -19.83
CA CYS A 357 -17.31 -12.08 -20.82
C CYS A 357 -16.71 -10.68 -20.66
N GLN A 358 -16.15 -10.40 -19.49
CA GLN A 358 -15.52 -9.11 -19.19
C GLN A 358 -14.01 -9.25 -19.00
N ILE A 359 -13.59 -10.21 -18.17
CA ILE A 359 -12.18 -10.49 -17.87
C ILE A 359 -11.91 -11.97 -17.65
N ASN A 360 -10.70 -12.41 -17.97
CA ASN A 360 -10.23 -13.76 -17.70
C ASN A 360 -9.64 -13.91 -16.27
N ALA A 361 -9.16 -15.11 -15.94
CA ALA A 361 -8.53 -15.41 -14.65
C ALA A 361 -7.30 -14.53 -14.32
N ASN A 362 -6.58 -14.05 -15.34
CA ASN A 362 -5.43 -13.15 -15.19
C ASN A 362 -5.85 -11.68 -15.03
N GLY A 363 -7.14 -11.36 -15.21
CA GLY A 363 -7.65 -10.00 -15.24
C GLY A 363 -7.47 -9.31 -16.59
N GLU A 364 -7.14 -10.04 -17.65
CA GLU A 364 -7.06 -9.51 -19.02
C GLU A 364 -8.47 -9.46 -19.61
N PRO A 365 -8.76 -8.47 -20.48
CA PRO A 365 -10.10 -8.26 -21.00
C PRO A 365 -10.54 -9.39 -21.93
N CYS A 366 -11.83 -9.74 -21.84
CA CYS A 366 -12.52 -10.61 -22.80
C CYS A 366 -13.34 -9.80 -23.81
N GLY A 367 -13.66 -10.41 -24.95
CA GLY A 367 -14.54 -9.85 -25.96
C GLY A 367 -15.69 -10.80 -26.32
N TRP A 368 -16.91 -10.29 -26.28
CA TRP A 368 -18.12 -11.01 -26.70
C TRP A 368 -18.48 -10.67 -28.14
N ASN A 369 -18.48 -11.66 -29.03
CA ASN A 369 -18.76 -11.44 -30.46
C ASN A 369 -20.26 -11.54 -30.83
N GLY A 370 -21.14 -11.66 -29.84
CA GLY A 370 -22.57 -11.91 -30.02
C GLY A 370 -22.98 -13.34 -29.69
N THR A 371 -22.08 -14.31 -29.87
CA THR A 371 -22.37 -15.74 -29.70
C THR A 371 -21.39 -16.43 -28.74
N GLN A 372 -20.14 -15.99 -28.73
CA GLN A 372 -19.04 -16.63 -28.03
C GLN A 372 -18.22 -15.57 -27.30
N CYS A 373 -17.61 -15.98 -26.19
CA CYS A 373 -16.59 -15.22 -25.53
C CYS A 373 -15.19 -15.72 -25.90
N ALA A 374 -14.26 -14.80 -26.13
CA ALA A 374 -12.85 -15.10 -26.32
C ALA A 374 -11.98 -14.00 -25.71
N ASP A 375 -10.68 -14.21 -25.64
CA ASP A 375 -9.74 -13.15 -25.24
C ASP A 375 -9.92 -11.96 -26.18
N LYS A 376 -9.93 -10.74 -25.63
CA LYS A 376 -10.30 -9.56 -26.40
C LYS A 376 -9.31 -9.32 -27.54
N ALA A 377 -9.80 -9.40 -28.76
CA ALA A 377 -9.05 -9.20 -30.00
C ALA A 377 -9.92 -8.42 -31.00
N CYS A 378 -9.34 -7.88 -32.08
CA CYS A 378 -10.14 -7.11 -33.04
C CYS A 378 -11.32 -7.91 -33.60
N SER A 379 -11.11 -9.21 -33.86
CA SER A 379 -12.13 -10.14 -34.33
C SER A 379 -13.26 -10.42 -33.34
N THR A 380 -13.12 -10.04 -32.06
CA THR A 380 -14.18 -10.19 -31.05
C THR A 380 -15.10 -8.97 -30.97
N ALA A 381 -14.82 -7.90 -31.73
CA ALA A 381 -15.76 -6.80 -31.87
C ALA A 381 -16.99 -7.24 -32.67
N PRO A 382 -18.22 -7.12 -32.12
CA PRO A 382 -19.45 -7.47 -32.83
C PRO A 382 -19.57 -6.77 -34.19
N ALA A 383 -20.09 -7.48 -35.19
CA ALA A 383 -20.42 -6.92 -36.50
C ALA A 383 -21.73 -6.11 -36.44
N THR A 384 -21.72 -4.99 -35.72
CA THR A 384 -22.87 -4.09 -35.51
C THR A 384 -22.51 -2.66 -35.89
N THR A 385 -23.51 -1.77 -35.91
CA THR A 385 -23.35 -0.32 -36.12
C THR A 385 -22.56 0.38 -35.02
N ASP A 386 -22.31 -0.30 -33.89
CA ASP A 386 -21.43 0.21 -32.83
C ASP A 386 -19.95 0.07 -33.18
N TYR A 387 -19.63 -0.64 -34.28
CA TYR A 387 -18.28 -0.91 -34.78
C TYR A 387 -18.24 -0.85 -36.32
N ASP A 388 -18.85 0.16 -36.92
CA ASP A 388 -19.00 0.33 -38.38
C ASP A 388 -18.05 1.36 -39.02
N ASP A 389 -17.17 1.93 -38.20
CA ASP A 389 -16.13 2.87 -38.61
C ASP A 389 -14.82 2.64 -37.85
N ASP A 390 -13.73 3.19 -38.39
CA ASP A 390 -12.39 3.03 -37.87
C ASP A 390 -12.22 3.65 -36.46
N THR A 391 -12.88 4.76 -36.18
CA THR A 391 -12.85 5.42 -34.85
C THR A 391 -13.35 4.47 -33.76
N LYS A 392 -14.51 3.85 -34.00
CA LYS A 392 -15.15 2.91 -33.08
C LYS A 392 -14.27 1.67 -32.89
N CYS A 393 -13.68 1.15 -33.97
CA CYS A 393 -12.77 0.00 -33.89
C CYS A 393 -11.46 0.31 -33.18
N ARG A 394 -10.85 1.47 -33.41
CA ARG A 394 -9.66 1.90 -32.69
C ARG A 394 -9.93 2.06 -31.20
N ALA A 395 -11.09 2.56 -30.81
CA ALA A 395 -11.50 2.65 -29.41
C ALA A 395 -11.67 1.27 -28.75
N TYR A 396 -12.11 0.26 -29.49
CA TYR A 396 -12.38 -1.08 -28.96
C TYR A 396 -11.16 -1.75 -28.30
N LEU A 397 -9.98 -1.63 -28.93
CA LEU A 397 -8.73 -2.22 -28.45
C LEU A 397 -7.54 -1.24 -28.60
N SER A 398 -7.69 -0.03 -28.07
CA SER A 398 -6.62 0.95 -27.89
C SER A 398 -5.70 1.12 -29.12
N ASN A 399 -6.28 1.49 -30.26
CA ASN A 399 -5.60 1.72 -31.55
C ASN A 399 -4.92 0.49 -32.17
N LYS A 400 -5.38 -0.73 -31.85
CA LYS A 400 -4.87 -1.97 -32.48
C LYS A 400 -5.77 -2.52 -33.60
N CYS A 401 -6.97 -1.96 -33.73
CA CYS A 401 -7.98 -2.43 -34.68
C CYS A 401 -8.41 -1.34 -35.66
N THR A 402 -8.91 -1.76 -36.81
CA THR A 402 -9.59 -0.95 -37.82
C THR A 402 -10.93 -1.61 -38.19
N VAL A 403 -11.82 -0.88 -38.85
CA VAL A 403 -13.08 -1.43 -39.36
C VAL A 403 -12.85 -2.50 -40.42
N SER A 404 -13.68 -3.55 -40.44
CA SER A 404 -13.61 -4.60 -41.46
C SER A 404 -14.02 -4.11 -42.85
N ASP A 405 -13.64 -4.85 -43.89
CA ASP A 405 -13.98 -4.51 -45.29
C ASP A 405 -15.50 -4.56 -45.56
N SER A 406 -16.24 -5.31 -44.74
CA SER A 406 -17.71 -5.33 -44.80
C SER A 406 -18.34 -4.03 -44.26
N GLY A 407 -17.55 -3.17 -43.61
CA GLY A 407 -18.01 -1.97 -42.93
C GLY A 407 -18.70 -2.23 -41.60
N LEU A 408 -18.67 -3.46 -41.07
CA LEU A 408 -19.20 -3.83 -39.75
C LEU A 408 -18.21 -4.72 -39.01
N GLY A 409 -18.00 -4.46 -37.72
CA GLY A 409 -17.03 -5.17 -36.89
C GLY A 409 -15.59 -4.76 -37.19
N CYS A 410 -14.66 -5.27 -36.37
CA CYS A 410 -13.26 -4.85 -36.41
C CYS A 410 -12.32 -5.98 -36.84
N VAL A 411 -11.19 -5.57 -37.42
CA VAL A 411 -10.07 -6.44 -37.80
C VAL A 411 -8.76 -5.80 -37.34
N ASP A 412 -7.69 -6.59 -37.30
CA ASP A 412 -6.36 -6.06 -37.00
C ASP A 412 -5.97 -5.02 -38.05
N ILE A 413 -5.27 -3.95 -37.63
CA ILE A 413 -4.74 -2.95 -38.57
C ILE A 413 -3.75 -3.63 -39.52
N PRO A 414 -3.92 -3.49 -40.85
CA PRO A 414 -2.99 -4.04 -41.82
C PRO A 414 -1.55 -3.54 -41.66
N ALA A 415 -0.59 -4.40 -42.04
CA ALA A 415 0.84 -4.09 -41.89
C ALA A 415 1.29 -2.91 -42.76
N THR A 416 0.67 -2.74 -43.94
CA THR A 416 0.96 -1.64 -44.86
C THR A 416 -0.34 -0.96 -45.30
N CYS A 417 -0.23 0.28 -45.78
CA CYS A 417 -1.39 1.05 -46.22
C CYS A 417 -2.01 0.48 -47.51
N GLU A 418 -1.21 -0.17 -48.37
CA GLU A 418 -1.61 -0.65 -49.70
C GLU A 418 -2.68 -1.72 -49.68
N THR A 419 -2.85 -2.41 -48.56
CA THR A 419 -3.87 -3.44 -48.37
C THR A 419 -5.14 -2.90 -47.72
N MET A 420 -5.20 -1.61 -47.43
CA MET A 420 -6.32 -0.99 -46.73
C MET A 420 -7.43 -0.52 -47.68
N THR A 421 -8.67 -0.60 -47.20
CA THR A 421 -9.82 0.05 -47.84
C THR A 421 -9.85 1.54 -47.49
N GLN A 422 -10.68 2.32 -48.20
CA GLN A 422 -10.85 3.75 -47.94
C GLN A 422 -11.17 4.05 -46.47
N LYS A 423 -12.03 3.22 -45.84
CA LYS A 423 -12.44 3.39 -44.44
C LYS A 423 -11.35 3.08 -43.43
N GLN A 424 -10.24 2.45 -43.84
CA GLN A 424 -9.14 2.05 -42.97
C GLN A 424 -7.91 2.97 -43.15
N CYS A 425 -7.92 3.85 -44.17
CA CYS A 425 -6.73 4.53 -44.69
C CYS A 425 -6.27 5.72 -43.84
N TYR A 426 -5.78 5.45 -42.63
CA TYR A 426 -5.30 6.45 -41.69
C TYR A 426 -3.86 6.18 -41.26
N TYR A 427 -3.63 5.02 -40.63
CA TYR A 427 -2.31 4.59 -40.15
C TYR A 427 -2.18 3.07 -40.27
N ASN A 428 -1.01 2.61 -40.69
CA ASN A 428 -0.66 1.19 -40.68
C ASN A 428 -0.34 0.68 -39.27
N LYS A 429 -0.07 -0.62 -39.16
CA LYS A 429 0.28 -1.26 -37.88
C LYS A 429 1.58 -0.72 -37.25
N ALA A 430 2.51 -0.19 -38.04
CA ALA A 430 3.73 0.43 -37.57
C ALA A 430 3.52 1.89 -37.10
N GLY A 431 2.35 2.48 -37.38
CA GLY A 431 2.03 3.87 -37.09
C GLY A 431 2.38 4.82 -38.24
N ASP A 432 2.77 4.31 -39.42
CA ASP A 432 3.03 5.17 -40.57
C ASP A 432 1.71 5.73 -41.12
N PRO A 433 1.66 7.03 -41.45
CA PRO A 433 0.47 7.67 -41.96
C PRO A 433 0.15 7.19 -43.38
N CYS A 434 -1.13 7.00 -43.64
CA CYS A 434 -1.65 6.57 -44.93
C CYS A 434 -2.40 7.72 -45.63
N TYR A 435 -2.51 7.63 -46.96
CA TYR A 435 -3.26 8.57 -47.78
C TYR A 435 -4.10 7.82 -48.81
N TRP A 436 -5.37 8.22 -48.95
CA TRP A 436 -6.27 7.67 -49.95
C TRP A 436 -6.18 8.48 -51.25
N THR A 437 -5.74 7.84 -52.33
CA THR A 437 -5.57 8.50 -53.65
C THR A 437 -6.87 8.69 -54.42
N GLY A 438 -8.00 8.26 -53.87
CA GLY A 438 -9.27 8.09 -54.59
C GLY A 438 -9.48 6.67 -55.10
N THR A 439 -8.41 5.91 -55.33
CA THR A 439 -8.49 4.53 -55.83
C THR A 439 -7.82 3.50 -54.92
N ALA A 440 -6.75 3.89 -54.23
CA ALA A 440 -5.99 3.01 -53.36
C ALA A 440 -5.50 3.78 -52.12
N CYS A 441 -5.28 3.05 -51.05
CA CYS A 441 -4.58 3.58 -49.88
C CYS A 441 -3.08 3.38 -50.09
N ILE A 442 -2.26 4.38 -49.82
CA ILE A 442 -0.80 4.29 -49.95
C ILE A 442 -0.14 4.87 -48.70
N THR A 443 1.07 4.40 -48.37
CA THR A 443 1.86 5.04 -47.31
C THR A 443 2.30 6.42 -47.74
N LYS A 444 2.13 7.44 -46.88
CA LYS A 444 2.61 8.78 -47.16
C LYS A 444 4.13 8.81 -47.23
N SER A 445 4.66 9.46 -48.25
CA SER A 445 6.08 9.75 -48.41
C SER A 445 6.26 11.14 -49.03
N CYS A 446 7.44 11.75 -48.92
CA CYS A 446 7.69 13.00 -49.64
C CYS A 446 7.59 12.83 -51.16
N ASP A 447 7.77 11.62 -51.67
CA ASP A 447 7.72 11.33 -53.10
C ASP A 447 6.29 11.35 -53.67
N ASN A 448 5.27 11.16 -52.81
CA ASN A 448 3.86 11.17 -53.19
C ASN A 448 3.07 12.34 -52.58
N ALA A 449 3.78 13.31 -52.00
CA ALA A 449 3.19 14.54 -51.50
C ALA A 449 2.66 15.40 -52.68
N PRO A 450 1.57 16.17 -52.51
CA PRO A 450 1.03 17.02 -53.58
C PRO A 450 2.06 18.04 -54.08
N ASP A 451 2.02 18.43 -55.37
CA ASP A 451 2.97 19.37 -56.01
C ASP A 451 3.10 20.73 -55.28
N ALA A 452 2.13 21.09 -54.43
CA ALA A 452 2.17 22.27 -53.56
C ALA A 452 3.13 22.14 -52.35
N THR A 453 3.74 20.97 -52.14
CA THR A 453 4.74 20.71 -51.08
C THR A 453 6.16 20.82 -51.65
N ALA A 454 6.59 22.03 -51.99
CA ALA A 454 7.87 22.28 -52.65
C ALA A 454 9.08 22.27 -51.69
N THR A 455 8.84 22.34 -50.38
CA THR A 455 9.87 22.43 -49.35
C THR A 455 9.85 21.25 -48.37
N ALA A 456 10.98 21.01 -47.70
CA ALA A 456 11.09 19.98 -46.66
C ALA A 456 10.11 20.21 -45.49
N GLU A 457 9.79 21.47 -45.17
CA GLU A 457 8.86 21.83 -44.10
C GLU A 457 7.40 21.52 -44.48
N GLU A 458 7.03 21.77 -45.74
CA GLU A 458 5.73 21.40 -46.29
C GLU A 458 5.57 19.88 -46.41
N CYS A 459 6.63 19.14 -46.79
CA CYS A 459 6.57 17.67 -46.73
C CYS A 459 6.44 17.14 -45.30
N ASN A 460 7.20 17.68 -44.35
CA ASN A 460 7.08 17.28 -42.94
C ASN A 460 5.66 17.53 -42.41
N THR A 461 5.00 18.58 -42.89
CA THR A 461 3.58 18.86 -42.61
C THR A 461 2.67 17.80 -43.25
N TYR A 462 2.90 17.44 -44.52
CA TYR A 462 2.14 16.37 -45.19
C TYR A 462 2.27 15.00 -44.48
N LEU A 463 3.49 14.65 -44.06
CA LEU A 463 3.78 13.43 -43.30
C LEU A 463 3.17 13.47 -41.89
N ALA A 464 3.07 14.64 -41.26
CA ALA A 464 2.35 14.80 -40.00
C ALA A 464 0.82 14.66 -40.16
N GLY A 465 0.31 14.79 -41.39
CA GLY A 465 -1.11 14.77 -41.72
C GLY A 465 -1.73 16.17 -41.81
N PHE A 466 -2.79 16.31 -42.59
CA PHE A 466 -3.62 17.52 -42.60
C PHE A 466 -4.86 17.29 -41.75
N CYS A 467 -5.43 18.35 -41.20
CA CYS A 467 -6.65 18.25 -40.42
C CYS A 467 -7.77 17.62 -41.25
N GLU A 468 -7.86 17.97 -42.53
CA GLU A 468 -8.91 17.49 -43.43
C GLU A 468 -8.81 15.98 -43.74
N ASP A 469 -7.71 15.32 -43.38
CA ASP A 469 -7.54 13.87 -43.53
C ASP A 469 -8.41 13.07 -42.53
N PHE A 470 -8.91 13.71 -41.47
CA PHE A 470 -9.64 13.04 -40.40
C PHE A 470 -11.12 13.42 -40.41
N ALA A 471 -12.00 12.45 -40.67
CA ALA A 471 -13.45 12.63 -40.66
C ALA A 471 -14.04 12.53 -39.23
N PHE A 472 -13.43 13.18 -38.25
CA PHE A 472 -13.96 13.20 -36.87
C PHE A 472 -14.88 14.39 -36.64
N ALA A 473 -16.01 14.14 -35.99
CA ALA A 473 -17.00 15.17 -35.69
C ALA A 473 -16.72 15.95 -34.39
N THR A 474 -15.76 15.54 -33.55
CA THR A 474 -15.50 16.17 -32.24
C THR A 474 -14.09 16.75 -32.13
N ASP A 475 -13.97 17.89 -31.45
CA ASP A 475 -12.70 18.60 -31.24
C ASP A 475 -11.66 17.75 -30.50
N ALA A 476 -12.09 16.94 -29.53
CA ALA A 476 -11.20 16.05 -28.78
C ALA A 476 -10.52 15.02 -29.69
N LEU A 477 -11.27 14.42 -30.63
CA LEU A 477 -10.75 13.45 -31.58
C LEU A 477 -9.84 14.13 -32.62
N CYS A 478 -10.23 15.31 -33.10
CA CYS A 478 -9.39 16.10 -34.01
C CYS A 478 -8.05 16.51 -33.38
N LYS A 479 -8.07 16.97 -32.12
CA LYS A 479 -6.84 17.31 -31.37
C LYS A 479 -6.00 16.10 -31.00
N GLN A 480 -6.63 14.95 -30.81
CA GLN A 480 -5.92 13.69 -30.59
C GLN A 480 -5.20 13.22 -31.86
N ALA A 481 -5.81 13.45 -33.03
CA ALA A 481 -5.19 13.16 -34.32
C ALA A 481 -4.01 14.11 -34.58
N ILE A 482 -4.28 15.42 -34.54
CA ILE A 482 -3.28 16.48 -34.69
C ILE A 482 -3.69 17.65 -33.79
N SER A 483 -2.81 18.01 -32.86
CA SER A 483 -3.11 19.02 -31.82
C SER A 483 -3.50 20.42 -32.35
N THR A 484 -3.15 20.75 -33.59
CA THR A 484 -3.49 22.02 -34.27
C THR A 484 -4.79 21.97 -35.06
N CYS A 485 -5.56 20.88 -34.96
CA CYS A 485 -6.85 20.70 -35.62
C CYS A 485 -8.02 20.89 -34.66
N THR A 486 -9.16 21.30 -35.22
CA THR A 486 -10.47 21.35 -34.57
C THR A 486 -11.52 20.70 -35.48
N THR A 487 -12.79 20.64 -35.08
CA THR A 487 -13.87 20.04 -35.88
C THR A 487 -14.76 21.13 -36.48
N ASN A 488 -15.27 20.91 -37.70
CA ASN A 488 -16.37 21.69 -38.27
C ASN A 488 -17.76 21.04 -38.04
N GLY A 489 -17.80 19.97 -37.25
CA GLY A 489 -19.01 19.15 -36.98
C GLY A 489 -19.14 17.92 -37.86
N THR A 490 -18.37 17.81 -38.96
CA THR A 490 -18.37 16.63 -39.85
C THR A 490 -16.96 16.07 -40.04
N ASN A 491 -15.96 16.93 -40.20
CA ASN A 491 -14.55 16.56 -40.36
C ASN A 491 -13.65 17.48 -39.52
N CYS A 492 -12.41 17.06 -39.32
CA CYS A 492 -11.38 17.90 -38.75
C CYS A 492 -10.91 18.95 -39.76
N VAL A 493 -10.62 20.14 -39.26
CA VAL A 493 -10.17 21.31 -40.00
C VAL A 493 -9.09 22.02 -39.19
N GLY A 494 -8.25 22.84 -39.84
CA GLY A 494 -7.29 23.68 -39.12
C GLY A 494 -8.00 24.58 -38.10
N ILE A 495 -7.36 24.86 -36.95
CA ILE A 495 -7.86 25.87 -36.01
C ILE A 495 -7.86 27.24 -36.71
N THR A 496 -9.05 27.78 -36.97
CA THR A 496 -9.25 29.15 -37.48
C THR A 496 -10.01 30.01 -36.47
N LEU A 497 -10.44 31.22 -36.86
CA LEU A 497 -11.31 32.04 -36.02
C LEU A 497 -12.63 31.32 -35.76
N CYS A 498 -13.16 31.36 -34.53
CA CYS A 498 -14.44 30.71 -34.20
C CYS A 498 -15.62 31.20 -35.07
N SER A 499 -15.50 32.36 -35.73
CA SER A 499 -16.48 32.89 -36.67
C SER A 499 -16.48 32.20 -38.03
N GLU A 500 -15.44 31.44 -38.36
CA GLU A 500 -15.22 30.86 -39.70
C GLU A 500 -15.49 29.34 -39.75
N THR A 501 -15.40 28.61 -38.62
CA THR A 501 -15.41 27.13 -38.60
C THR A 501 -16.47 26.49 -37.68
N ASN A 502 -17.42 27.26 -37.13
CA ASN A 502 -18.17 26.80 -35.96
C ASN A 502 -19.67 26.59 -36.23
N THR A 503 -20.07 25.33 -36.39
CA THR A 503 -21.49 24.90 -36.31
C THR A 503 -21.77 23.91 -35.18
N ASP A 504 -20.82 23.10 -34.72
CA ASP A 504 -21.06 22.06 -33.70
C ASP A 504 -19.88 21.82 -32.71
N GLY A 505 -19.46 22.86 -31.99
CA GLY A 505 -18.68 22.68 -30.75
C GLY A 505 -17.15 22.61 -30.88
N GLY A 506 -16.57 23.03 -32.00
CA GLY A 506 -15.11 23.03 -32.22
C GLY A 506 -14.33 24.07 -31.40
N CYS A 507 -14.93 25.22 -31.06
CA CYS A 507 -14.16 26.29 -30.42
C CYS A 507 -14.08 26.16 -28.88
N VAL A 508 -13.06 25.46 -28.39
CA VAL A 508 -12.80 25.32 -26.93
C VAL A 508 -11.66 26.23 -26.44
N ASN A 509 -10.80 26.78 -27.31
CA ASN A 509 -9.77 27.79 -26.96
C ASN A 509 -9.46 28.71 -28.17
N ASN A 510 -9.65 30.03 -28.03
CA ASN A 510 -9.44 31.03 -29.09
C ASN A 510 -7.94 31.39 -29.29
N ILE A 511 -7.53 31.65 -30.53
CA ILE A 511 -6.27 32.33 -30.92
C ILE A 511 -6.09 33.71 -30.26
N GLN A 512 -7.13 34.31 -29.70
CA GLN A 512 -7.02 35.51 -28.85
C GLN A 512 -6.37 35.26 -27.47
N ASN A 513 -5.98 34.02 -27.13
CA ASN A 513 -5.35 33.71 -25.84
C ASN A 513 -3.99 33.00 -25.93
N ILE A 514 -3.30 33.07 -27.07
CA ILE A 514 -1.90 32.62 -27.19
C ILE A 514 -0.98 33.83 -27.26
N SER A 515 -0.86 34.55 -26.13
CA SER A 515 0.17 35.58 -25.93
C SER A 515 1.53 35.01 -25.48
N SER A 516 1.81 33.72 -25.73
CA SER A 516 3.05 33.07 -25.25
C SER A 516 3.90 32.34 -26.30
N LEU A 517 3.61 32.45 -27.60
CA LEU A 517 4.48 31.90 -28.65
C LEU A 517 5.03 32.95 -29.63
N GLN A 518 5.12 34.20 -29.20
CA GLN A 518 5.79 35.28 -29.95
C GLN A 518 7.32 35.28 -29.80
N SER A 519 7.95 34.11 -29.61
CA SER A 519 9.41 34.01 -29.45
C SER A 519 10.13 33.14 -30.49
N ILE A 520 9.45 32.59 -31.50
CA ILE A 520 10.12 31.72 -32.49
C ILE A 520 10.32 32.40 -33.87
N PHE A 521 9.62 33.48 -34.19
CA PHE A 521 9.83 34.20 -35.45
C PHE A 521 10.01 35.70 -35.23
N ASN A 522 11.23 36.13 -34.93
CA ASN A 522 11.69 37.50 -35.16
C ASN A 522 13.22 37.55 -35.26
N ASN A 523 13.76 37.43 -36.48
CA ASN A 523 14.72 38.37 -37.12
C ASN A 523 15.17 37.76 -38.47
N PRO A 524 15.18 38.52 -39.59
CA PRO A 524 16.28 39.46 -39.81
C PRO A 524 15.90 40.83 -40.41
N ASN A 525 16.49 41.87 -39.81
CA ASN A 525 17.01 43.12 -40.37
C ASN A 525 16.06 44.19 -40.97
N THR A 526 15.99 45.30 -40.22
CA THR A 526 16.26 46.70 -40.64
C THR A 526 16.43 47.00 -42.13
N TYR A 527 15.68 47.98 -42.66
CA TYR A 527 16.20 49.27 -43.18
C TYR A 527 15.08 50.15 -43.79
N LEU A 528 15.21 51.46 -43.54
CA LEU A 528 14.83 52.63 -44.35
C LEU A 528 13.50 53.37 -44.09
N THR A 529 13.73 54.56 -43.51
CA THR A 529 13.00 55.85 -43.43
C THR A 529 11.71 55.94 -42.65
#